data_AF-A0A7S3HDX0-F1
#
_entry.id   AF-A0A7S3HDX0-F1
#
_cell.length_a   1.000
_cell.length_b   1.000
_cell.length_c   1.000
_cell.angle_alpha   90.00
_cell.angle_beta   90.00
_cell.angle_gamma   90.00
#
_symmetry.space_group_name_H-M   'P 1'
#
loop_
_entity.id
_entity.type
_entity.pdbx_description
1 polymer ?
#
loop_
_entity_poly.entity_id
_entity_poly.type
_entity_poly.pdbx_seq_one_letter_code
_entity_poly.pdbx_strand_id
1 'polypeptide(L)'
;DDGKQVFIEKLAEVKVLGGPIERRFREEEKRPEVVAAFERKAKAVKEAVAQAKPKNGDVSQVRSLEMACDAALQWIAEMSDKQKAKPRHEDPAFGAADVKARLEDLTKVALAILPGALGLS
;
A
#
# COMPACT_ATOMS: atom_id res chain seq x y z
N ASP A 1 5.51 22.41 -15.42
CA ASP A 1 5.56 21.01 -15.82
C ASP A 1 5.16 20.16 -14.62
N ASP A 2 4.23 19.24 -14.86
CA ASP A 2 4.00 17.98 -14.14
C ASP A 2 3.54 17.94 -12.67
N GLY A 3 2.26 18.22 -12.47
CA GLY A 3 1.23 17.16 -12.49
C GLY A 3 1.27 15.98 -11.49
N LYS A 4 2.23 15.87 -10.56
CA LYS A 4 2.33 14.69 -9.66
C LYS A 4 2.31 14.97 -8.15
N GLN A 5 2.13 16.23 -7.72
CA GLN A 5 1.95 16.56 -6.28
C GLN A 5 0.49 16.63 -5.83
N VAL A 6 -0.47 16.66 -6.77
CA VAL A 6 -1.91 16.86 -6.47
C VAL A 6 -2.57 15.61 -5.87
N PHE A 7 -1.93 14.44 -5.94
CA PHE A 7 -2.53 13.19 -5.46
C PHE A 7 -2.46 13.02 -3.94
N ILE A 8 -1.53 13.70 -3.27
CA ILE A 8 -1.31 13.54 -1.81
C ILE A 8 -2.07 14.60 -1.01
N GLU A 9 -2.14 15.84 -1.49
CA GLU A 9 -2.86 16.92 -0.79
C GLU A 9 -4.38 16.75 -0.77
N LYS A 10 -4.97 16.10 -1.78
CA LYS A 10 -6.43 15.82 -1.80
C LYS A 10 -6.90 14.73 -0.83
N LEU A 11 -5.99 13.97 -0.23
CA LEU A 11 -6.36 12.92 0.73
C LEU A 11 -6.50 13.43 2.17
N ALA A 12 -5.96 14.60 2.49
CA ALA A 12 -6.01 15.19 3.83
C ALA A 12 -7.32 15.96 4.10
N GLU A 13 -8.05 16.38 3.08
CA GLU A 13 -9.24 17.25 3.21
C GLU A 13 -10.58 16.49 3.26
N VAL A 14 -10.56 15.16 3.46
CA VAL A 14 -11.77 14.39 3.78
C VAL A 14 -11.95 14.32 5.30
N LYS A 15 -11.93 15.49 5.94
CA LYS A 15 -12.29 15.65 7.35
C LYS A 15 -13.69 16.25 7.42
N VAL A 16 -14.52 15.56 8.21
CA VAL A 16 -15.68 16.10 8.95
C VAL A 16 -17.04 15.99 8.23
N LEU A 17 -17.96 15.27 8.88
CA LEU A 17 -19.43 15.23 8.70
C LEU A 17 -20.00 14.19 7.73
N GLY A 18 -19.91 12.94 8.14
CA GLY A 18 -20.99 11.99 7.93
C GLY A 18 -20.99 11.02 9.10
N GLY A 19 -22.15 10.61 9.61
CA GLY A 19 -22.24 9.73 10.78
C GLY A 19 -21.40 8.45 10.61
N PRO A 20 -21.21 7.61 11.63
CA PRO A 20 -20.47 6.35 11.53
C PRO A 20 -20.85 5.48 10.31
N ILE A 21 -22.10 5.58 9.83
CA ILE A 21 -22.61 4.89 8.63
C ILE A 21 -21.99 5.43 7.33
N GLU A 22 -21.98 6.74 7.10
CA GLU A 22 -21.40 7.33 5.88
C GLU A 22 -19.90 7.10 5.81
N ARG A 23 -19.21 7.12 6.96
CA ARG A 23 -17.79 6.77 7.03
C ARG A 23 -17.55 5.31 6.65
N ARG A 24 -18.38 4.39 7.14
CA ARG A 24 -18.28 2.96 6.81
C ARG A 24 -18.58 2.69 5.34
N PHE A 25 -19.59 3.33 4.78
CA PHE A 25 -19.92 3.20 3.35
C PHE A 25 -18.77 3.70 2.47
N ARG A 26 -18.27 4.92 2.73
CA ARG A 26 -17.12 5.48 2.02
C ARG A 26 -15.86 4.62 2.14
N GLU A 27 -15.63 4.00 3.30
CA GLU A 27 -14.54 3.06 3.49
C GLU A 27 -14.76 1.74 2.74
N GLU A 28 -15.99 1.22 2.66
CA GLU A 28 -16.31 0.03 1.86
C GLU A 28 -16.03 0.26 0.37
N GLU A 29 -16.31 1.46 -0.14
CA GLU A 29 -16.00 1.82 -1.54
C GLU A 29 -14.50 2.03 -1.79
N LYS A 30 -13.79 2.74 -0.90
CA LYS A 30 -12.38 3.09 -1.10
C LYS A 30 -11.41 1.94 -0.80
N ARG A 31 -11.75 1.06 0.14
CA ARG A 31 -10.88 -0.05 0.56
C ARG A 31 -10.45 -0.95 -0.62
N PRO A 32 -11.34 -1.46 -1.49
CA PRO A 32 -10.92 -2.32 -2.60
C PRO A 32 -9.99 -1.60 -3.58
N GLU A 33 -10.18 -0.30 -3.83
CA GLU A 33 -9.29 0.48 -4.70
C GLU A 33 -7.87 0.58 -4.11
N VAL A 34 -7.79 0.88 -2.80
CA VAL A 34 -6.51 1.04 -2.11
C VAL A 34 -5.80 -0.31 -1.93
N VAL A 35 -6.54 -1.39 -1.66
CA VAL A 35 -6.01 -2.77 -1.64
C VAL A 35 -5.42 -3.13 -3.00
N ALA A 36 -6.15 -2.89 -4.09
CA ALA A 36 -5.68 -3.19 -5.44
C ALA A 36 -4.42 -2.38 -5.81
N ALA A 37 -4.36 -1.10 -5.43
CA ALA A 37 -3.18 -0.27 -5.62
C ALA A 37 -1.97 -0.79 -4.82
N PHE A 38 -2.19 -1.21 -3.57
CA PHE A 38 -1.18 -1.80 -2.71
C PHE A 38 -0.62 -3.09 -3.32
N GLU A 39 -1.49 -4.02 -3.73
CA GLU A 39 -1.07 -5.30 -4.34
C GLU A 39 -0.28 -5.09 -5.63
N ARG A 40 -0.73 -4.18 -6.50
CA ARG A 40 -0.02 -3.84 -7.74
C ARG A 40 1.38 -3.31 -7.45
N LYS A 41 1.50 -2.37 -6.51
CA LYS A 41 2.79 -1.77 -6.16
C LYS A 41 3.73 -2.78 -5.50
N ALA A 42 3.24 -3.57 -4.55
CA ALA A 42 4.04 -4.59 -3.88
C ALA A 42 4.56 -5.66 -4.86
N LYS A 43 3.71 -6.09 -5.81
CA LYS A 43 4.12 -7.00 -6.89
C LYS A 43 5.16 -6.34 -7.80
N ALA A 44 4.95 -5.10 -8.22
CA ALA A 44 5.92 -4.38 -9.06
C ALA A 44 7.29 -4.22 -8.36
N VAL A 45 7.32 -3.91 -7.06
CA VAL A 45 8.57 -3.86 -6.29
C VAL A 45 9.24 -5.23 -6.26
N LYS A 46 8.47 -6.31 -6.00
CA LYS A 46 9.00 -7.67 -5.98
C LYS A 46 9.57 -8.09 -7.34
N GLU A 47 8.89 -7.77 -8.44
CA GLU A 47 9.39 -8.01 -9.80
C GLU A 47 10.66 -7.22 -10.08
N ALA A 48 10.73 -5.95 -9.67
CA ALA A 48 11.90 -5.12 -9.83
C ALA A 48 13.10 -5.62 -8.99
N VAL A 49 12.85 -6.14 -7.79
CA VAL A 49 13.85 -6.84 -6.96
C VAL A 49 14.39 -8.07 -7.68
N ALA A 50 13.51 -8.90 -8.25
CA ALA A 50 13.91 -10.11 -8.98
C ALA A 50 14.73 -9.79 -10.25
N GLN A 51 14.40 -8.70 -10.94
CA GLN A 51 15.10 -8.23 -12.14
C GLN A 51 16.41 -7.49 -11.82
N ALA A 52 16.49 -6.86 -10.65
CA ALA A 52 17.70 -6.24 -10.15
C ALA A 52 18.71 -7.33 -9.78
N LYS A 53 19.49 -7.80 -10.77
CA LYS A 53 20.74 -8.52 -10.49
C LYS A 53 21.56 -7.61 -9.57
N PRO A 54 21.94 -8.04 -8.35
CA PRO A 54 22.69 -7.21 -7.42
C PRO A 54 24.05 -6.93 -8.05
N LYS A 55 24.15 -5.83 -8.81
CA LYS A 55 25.42 -5.41 -9.42
C LYS A 55 26.34 -4.83 -8.34
N ASN A 56 25.76 -4.10 -7.38
CA ASN A 56 26.49 -3.38 -6.33
C ASN A 56 25.71 -3.27 -4.98
N GLY A 57 24.52 -3.85 -4.86
CA GLY A 57 23.67 -3.73 -3.68
C GLY A 57 23.97 -4.80 -2.62
N ASP A 58 23.94 -4.41 -1.36
CA ASP A 58 24.08 -5.31 -0.23
C ASP A 58 22.97 -6.39 -0.30
N VAL A 59 23.36 -7.63 -0.59
CA VAL A 59 22.43 -8.76 -0.81
C VAL A 59 21.48 -8.93 0.38
N SER A 60 21.91 -8.52 1.57
CA SER A 60 21.10 -8.50 2.78
C SER A 60 19.93 -7.51 2.69
N GLN A 61 20.16 -6.32 2.14
CA GLN A 61 19.12 -5.31 1.96
C GLN A 61 18.10 -5.73 0.90
N VAL A 62 18.56 -6.31 -0.21
CA VAL A 62 17.67 -6.81 -1.27
C VAL A 62 16.77 -7.95 -0.75
N ARG A 63 17.34 -8.89 0.02
CA ARG A 63 16.54 -9.91 0.72
C ARG A 63 15.57 -9.34 1.73
N SER A 64 15.99 -8.35 2.50
CA SER A 64 15.12 -7.69 3.49
C SER A 64 13.92 -7.02 2.80
N LEU A 65 14.14 -6.42 1.62
CA LEU A 65 13.05 -5.84 0.82
C LEU A 65 12.11 -6.92 0.28
N GLU A 66 12.63 -8.04 -0.20
CA GLU A 66 11.81 -9.18 -0.64
C GLU A 66 10.92 -9.69 0.51
N MET A 67 11.50 -9.90 1.69
CA MET A 67 10.75 -10.30 2.89
C MET A 67 9.70 -9.26 3.30
N ALA A 68 10.01 -7.96 3.16
CA ALA A 68 9.06 -6.89 3.44
C ALA A 68 7.88 -6.90 2.45
N CYS A 69 8.13 -7.14 1.16
CA CYS A 69 7.09 -7.31 0.14
C CYS A 69 6.20 -8.52 0.44
N ASP A 70 6.78 -9.66 0.80
CA ASP A 70 6.01 -10.86 1.15
C ASP A 70 5.18 -10.67 2.41
N ALA A 71 5.74 -10.07 3.46
CA ALA A 71 5.01 -9.74 4.68
C ALA A 71 3.87 -8.74 4.42
N ALA A 72 4.09 -7.76 3.54
CA ALA A 72 3.11 -6.78 3.12
C ALA A 72 1.93 -7.45 2.37
N LEU A 73 2.22 -8.32 1.41
CA LEU A 73 1.23 -9.09 0.65
C LEU A 73 0.46 -10.08 1.53
N GLN A 74 1.13 -10.74 2.46
CA GLN A 74 0.47 -11.63 3.41
C GLN A 74 -0.48 -10.84 4.32
N TRP A 75 -0.03 -9.70 4.86
CA TRP A 75 -0.85 -8.86 5.73
C TRP A 75 -2.13 -8.40 5.03
N ILE A 76 -2.05 -7.92 3.77
CA ILE A 76 -3.25 -7.44 3.07
C ILE A 76 -4.22 -8.59 2.77
N ALA A 77 -3.71 -9.80 2.50
CA ALA A 77 -4.52 -10.99 2.32
C ALA A 77 -5.25 -11.36 3.62
N GLU A 78 -4.52 -11.45 4.75
CA GLU A 78 -5.09 -11.74 6.07
C GLU A 78 -6.14 -10.70 6.49
N MET A 79 -5.86 -9.42 6.28
CA MET A 79 -6.80 -8.35 6.62
C MET A 79 -8.02 -8.36 5.72
N SER A 80 -7.85 -8.65 4.42
CA SER A 80 -8.97 -8.81 3.48
C SER A 80 -9.88 -9.97 3.88
N ASP A 81 -9.31 -11.10 4.32
CA ASP A 81 -10.09 -12.23 4.81
C ASP A 81 -10.85 -11.90 6.10
N LYS A 82 -10.19 -11.24 7.05
CA LYS A 82 -10.84 -10.72 8.28
C LYS A 82 -11.99 -9.78 7.92
N GLN A 83 -11.80 -8.88 6.96
CA GLN A 83 -12.82 -7.92 6.54
C GLN A 83 -14.01 -8.60 5.84
N LYS A 84 -13.78 -9.67 5.06
CA LYS A 84 -14.87 -10.46 4.44
C LYS A 84 -15.71 -11.19 5.48
N ALA A 85 -15.10 -11.62 6.59
CA ALA A 85 -15.79 -12.28 7.70
C ALA A 85 -16.58 -11.31 8.58
N LYS A 86 -16.30 -9.99 8.53
CA LYS A 86 -17.04 -8.99 9.32
C LYS A 86 -18.33 -8.55 8.61
N PRO A 87 -19.45 -8.41 9.33
CA PRO A 87 -20.67 -7.85 8.78
C PRO A 87 -20.54 -6.33 8.55
N ARG A 88 -21.27 -5.81 7.56
CA ARG A 88 -21.19 -4.40 7.11
C ARG A 88 -21.52 -3.35 8.18
N HIS A 89 -22.25 -3.74 9.22
CA HIS A 89 -22.67 -2.85 10.31
C HIS A 89 -21.67 -2.81 11.48
N GLU A 90 -20.61 -3.61 11.44
CA GLU A 90 -19.52 -3.55 12.39
C GLU A 90 -18.38 -2.66 11.88
N ASP A 91 -17.52 -2.21 12.79
CA ASP A 91 -16.32 -1.49 12.39
C ASP A 91 -15.38 -2.37 11.57
N PRO A 92 -14.75 -1.81 10.53
CA PRO A 92 -13.91 -2.58 9.62
C PRO A 92 -12.65 -3.11 10.32
N ALA A 93 -12.15 -4.25 9.86
CA ALA A 93 -10.92 -4.86 10.36
C ALA A 93 -9.69 -4.00 10.04
N PHE A 94 -9.76 -3.19 8.97
CA PHE A 94 -8.74 -2.23 8.58
C PHE A 94 -9.36 -1.13 7.69
N GLY A 95 -8.81 0.07 7.77
CA GLY A 95 -9.21 1.20 6.94
C GLY A 95 -8.31 1.40 5.72
N ALA A 96 -8.78 2.22 4.78
CA ALA A 96 -7.99 2.66 3.64
C ALA A 96 -6.73 3.44 4.07
N ALA A 97 -6.76 4.11 5.22
CA ALA A 97 -5.61 4.80 5.79
C ALA A 97 -4.49 3.83 6.22
N ASP A 98 -4.85 2.70 6.85
CA ASP A 98 -3.88 1.68 7.28
C ASP A 98 -3.13 1.07 6.09
N VAL A 99 -3.85 0.79 4.99
CA VAL A 99 -3.25 0.26 3.76
C VAL A 99 -2.32 1.29 3.11
N LYS A 100 -2.71 2.57 3.09
CA LYS A 100 -1.88 3.65 2.55
C LYS A 100 -0.59 3.83 3.34
N ALA A 101 -0.67 3.87 4.68
CA ALA A 101 0.50 4.01 5.52
C ALA A 101 1.52 2.87 5.27
N ARG A 102 1.04 1.62 5.17
CA ARG A 102 1.90 0.48 4.84
C ARG A 102 2.47 0.54 3.43
N LEU A 103 1.69 1.05 2.46
CA LEU A 103 2.17 1.25 1.09
C LEU A 103 3.30 2.28 1.03
N GLU A 104 3.16 3.36 1.78
CA GLU A 104 4.17 4.42 1.89
C GLU A 104 5.45 3.89 2.53
N ASP A 105 5.35 3.12 3.61
CA ASP A 105 6.51 2.47 4.25
C ASP A 105 7.24 1.53 3.29
N LEU A 106 6.51 0.63 2.62
CA LEU A 106 7.08 -0.28 1.62
C LEU A 106 7.76 0.50 0.49
N THR A 107 7.15 1.59 0.04
CA THR A 107 7.70 2.45 -1.02
C THR A 107 8.98 3.14 -0.57
N LYS A 108 9.05 3.67 0.66
CA LYS A 108 10.26 4.29 1.21
C LYS A 108 11.42 3.31 1.28
N VAL A 109 11.16 2.09 1.78
CA VAL A 109 12.16 1.03 1.86
C VAL A 109 12.62 0.60 0.45
N ALA A 110 11.68 0.44 -0.49
CA ALA A 110 11.99 0.11 -1.86
C ALA A 110 12.87 1.17 -2.55
N LEU A 111 12.58 2.46 -2.35
CA LEU A 111 13.37 3.56 -2.91
C LEU A 111 14.78 3.63 -2.33
N ALA A 112 14.94 3.35 -1.03
CA ALA A 112 16.24 3.36 -0.38
C ALA A 112 17.18 2.27 -0.92
N ILE A 113 16.62 1.12 -1.32
CA ILE A 113 17.40 -0.07 -1.73
C ILE A 113 17.50 -0.16 -3.26
N LEU A 114 16.44 0.20 -3.97
CA LEU A 114 16.33 0.14 -5.42
C LEU A 114 15.65 1.42 -5.97
N PRO A 115 16.35 2.56 -6.02
CA PRO A 115 15.77 3.82 -6.49
C PRO A 115 15.25 3.75 -7.94
N GLY A 116 15.82 2.87 -8.78
CA GLY A 116 15.36 2.63 -10.15
C GLY A 116 14.18 1.66 -10.30
N ALA A 117 13.77 0.95 -9.24
CA ALA A 117 12.73 -0.09 -9.31
C ALA A 117 11.31 0.46 -9.50
N LEU A 118 11.08 1.73 -9.17
CA LEU A 118 9.74 2.30 -9.10
C LEU A 118 9.40 3.25 -10.26
N GLY A 119 10.28 3.39 -11.26
CA GLY A 119 10.03 4.19 -12.46
C GLY A 119 9.67 5.65 -12.17
N LEU A 120 10.14 6.20 -11.04
CA LEU A 120 10.05 7.62 -10.74
C LEU A 120 11.22 8.32 -11.44
N SER A 121 11.10 8.44 -12.76
CA SER A 121 11.81 9.45 -13.55
C SER A 121 10.86 10.59 -13.89
#